data_AF-A0A4Y3KEH0-F1
#
_entry.id   AF-A0A4Y3KEH0-F1
#
_cell.length_a   1.000
_cell.length_b   1.000
_cell.length_c   1.000
_cell.angle_alpha   90.00
_cell.angle_beta   90.00
_cell.angle_gamma   90.00
#
_symmetry.space_group_name_H-M   'P 1'
#
loop_
_entity.id
_entity.type
_entity.pdbx_description
1 polymer ?
#
loop_
_entity_poly.entity_id
_entity_poly.type
_entity_poly.pdbx_seq_one_letter_code
_entity_poly.pdbx_strand_id
1 'polypeptide(L)'
;MPLSAILEGVAIDATLEELAPGVTWEIIHRVRPRPELTCPACGAGLHAKVSPAPRRLRYFAHDALGSECPLSGESLAHRLLKVELANAIRDAGWEARLEVAGDGWRADVLATDPTTSRRAAWEAQLSPQTADETAERTENLRRSGVGVCWVTDKRAPWLGSAPSVRVARGDAALQVVHGHARLTAGWCQPRHRCEGAILSERGGPCDGHRKWSTPDPVTLSAFVGFVLTGRVRPHHVEVEPWEQIGPWVWTAPAYVHLSEELTEAERQRDEWLRRQDELRADHEQRIRALLKRQEDLRRPVMEWMLRERGKQVVIADGERAPRWAMGVPVYFGQQVIGVVCPVASRVDEVAGRLANLVVFAASNAERDRIVKATRRGLEVVVLAPTTPPPDLRQS
;
A
#
# COMPACT_ATOMS: atom_id res chain seq x y z
N MET A 1 -18.18 10.23 36.46
CA MET A 1 -19.54 9.87 36.85
C MET A 1 -19.95 8.71 35.98
N PRO A 2 -19.82 7.47 36.46
CA PRO A 2 -20.01 6.29 35.62
C PRO A 2 -21.47 6.09 35.16
N LEU A 3 -21.64 5.35 34.06
CA LEU A 3 -22.94 4.90 33.54
C LEU A 3 -23.31 3.49 34.04
N SER A 4 -22.35 2.79 34.63
CA SER A 4 -22.56 1.49 35.29
C SER A 4 -22.26 1.56 36.79
N ALA A 5 -22.86 0.66 37.56
CA ALA A 5 -22.56 0.46 38.98
C ALA A 5 -22.73 -1.01 39.36
N ILE A 6 -22.26 -1.39 40.54
CA ILE A 6 -22.57 -2.69 41.15
C ILE A 6 -23.58 -2.46 42.28
N LEU A 7 -24.72 -3.14 42.22
CA LEU A 7 -25.72 -3.22 43.28
C LEU A 7 -25.73 -4.65 43.82
N GLU A 8 -25.34 -4.83 45.09
CA GLU A 8 -25.36 -6.16 45.74
C GLU A 8 -24.64 -7.28 44.94
N GLY A 9 -23.54 -6.92 44.27
CA GLY A 9 -22.77 -7.84 43.42
C GLY A 9 -23.26 -7.98 41.98
N VAL A 10 -24.38 -7.35 41.62
CA VAL A 10 -24.96 -7.35 40.27
C VAL A 10 -24.57 -6.06 39.54
N ALA A 11 -24.03 -6.18 38.32
CA ALA A 11 -23.77 -5.03 37.47
C ALA A 11 -25.09 -4.46 36.92
N ILE A 12 -25.28 -3.15 37.09
CA ILE A 12 -26.45 -2.41 36.64
C ILE A 12 -26.05 -1.33 35.62
N ASP A 13 -26.91 -1.11 34.64
CA ASP A 13 -26.70 -0.18 33.52
C ASP A 13 -27.73 0.96 33.54
N ALA A 14 -27.27 2.20 33.74
CA ALA A 14 -28.13 3.38 33.80
C ALA A 14 -28.82 3.74 32.46
N THR A 15 -28.40 3.13 31.35
CA THR A 15 -28.92 3.39 29.99
C THR A 15 -30.11 2.51 29.63
N LEU A 16 -30.40 1.49 30.45
CA LEU A 16 -31.55 0.62 30.26
C LEU A 16 -32.78 1.12 31.06
N GLU A 17 -33.97 0.72 30.63
CA GLU A 17 -35.19 0.92 31.42
C GLU A 17 -35.16 0.03 32.67
N GLU A 18 -34.87 -1.26 32.46
CA GLU A 18 -34.54 -2.24 33.48
C GLU A 18 -33.00 -2.36 33.58
N LEU A 19 -32.43 -1.84 34.66
CA LEU A 19 -30.98 -1.67 34.82
C LEU A 19 -30.23 -3.02 34.88
N ALA A 20 -30.93 -4.02 35.40
CA ALA A 20 -30.61 -5.44 35.48
C ALA A 20 -31.92 -6.20 35.74
N PRO A 21 -32.00 -7.52 35.51
CA PRO A 21 -33.23 -8.28 35.77
C PRO A 21 -33.83 -8.02 37.16
N GLY A 22 -35.04 -7.49 37.20
CA GLY A 22 -35.79 -7.10 38.41
C GLY A 22 -35.42 -5.75 39.03
N VAL A 23 -34.46 -5.00 38.46
CA VAL A 23 -33.95 -3.74 39.02
C VAL A 23 -34.35 -2.56 38.13
N THR A 24 -35.26 -1.71 38.61
CA THR A 24 -35.63 -0.46 37.91
C THR A 24 -34.95 0.76 38.53
N TRP A 25 -34.94 1.87 37.78
CA TRP A 25 -34.34 3.13 38.24
C TRP A 25 -34.98 3.68 39.53
N GLU A 26 -36.28 3.50 39.69
CA GLU A 26 -37.08 4.00 40.81
C GLU A 26 -36.68 3.34 42.14
N ILE A 27 -36.14 2.12 42.11
CA ILE A 27 -35.72 1.38 43.31
C ILE A 27 -34.42 1.95 43.89
N ILE A 28 -33.60 2.62 43.06
CA ILE A 28 -32.29 3.14 43.48
C ILE A 28 -32.21 4.66 43.54
N HIS A 29 -33.07 5.38 42.80
CA HIS A 29 -33.01 6.83 42.70
C HIS A 29 -33.96 7.51 43.68
N ARG A 30 -33.39 8.34 44.58
CA ARG A 30 -34.11 9.09 45.63
C ARG A 30 -34.85 8.22 46.66
N VAL A 31 -34.38 6.99 46.87
CA VAL A 31 -34.89 6.05 47.89
C VAL A 31 -34.15 6.20 49.23
N ARG A 32 -34.82 5.88 50.34
CA ARG A 32 -34.26 5.84 51.70
C ARG A 32 -34.70 4.55 52.44
N PRO A 33 -33.80 3.83 53.14
CA PRO A 33 -32.34 4.03 53.15
C PRO A 33 -31.76 3.86 51.75
N ARG A 34 -30.63 4.50 51.50
CA ARG A 34 -30.03 4.52 50.17
C ARG A 34 -29.43 3.14 49.87
N PRO A 35 -29.69 2.55 48.69
CA PRO A 35 -29.05 1.29 48.30
C PRO A 35 -27.53 1.42 48.20
N GLU A 36 -26.84 0.34 48.54
CA GLU A 36 -25.39 0.24 48.44
C GLU A 36 -24.99 0.01 46.98
N LEU A 37 -24.54 1.08 46.32
CA LEU A 37 -23.98 1.02 44.98
C LEU A 37 -22.48 1.26 45.06
N THR A 38 -21.70 0.46 44.35
CA THR A 38 -20.24 0.62 44.27
C THR A 38 -19.76 0.80 42.84
N CYS A 39 -18.66 1.53 42.69
CA CYS A 39 -18.04 1.78 41.41
C CYS A 39 -17.28 0.55 40.92
N PRO A 40 -17.52 0.05 39.70
CA PRO A 40 -16.85 -1.14 39.19
C PRO A 40 -15.33 -0.94 38.99
N ALA A 41 -14.87 0.32 38.92
CA ALA A 41 -13.45 0.62 38.71
C ALA A 41 -12.65 0.81 40.01
N CYS A 42 -13.23 1.42 41.05
CA CYS A 42 -12.50 1.74 42.28
C CYS A 42 -13.15 1.23 43.57
N GLY A 43 -14.31 0.58 43.48
CA GLY A 43 -15.06 0.06 44.64
C GLY A 43 -15.73 1.13 45.51
N ALA A 44 -15.50 2.42 45.27
CA ALA A 44 -16.07 3.50 46.08
C ALA A 44 -17.60 3.60 45.94
N GLY A 45 -18.26 4.11 46.98
CA GLY A 45 -19.71 4.32 47.01
C GLY A 45 -20.21 5.28 45.93
N LEU A 46 -21.35 4.93 45.33
CA LEU A 46 -22.02 5.66 44.25
C LEU A 46 -23.49 5.97 44.56
N HIS A 47 -24.03 7.12 44.14
CA HIS A 47 -25.48 7.39 44.12
C HIS A 47 -26.00 7.60 42.71
N ALA A 48 -27.23 7.15 42.49
CA ALA A 48 -28.01 7.46 41.30
C ALA A 48 -28.34 8.96 41.21
N LYS A 49 -28.11 9.55 40.04
CA LYS A 49 -28.45 10.93 39.68
C LYS A 49 -29.02 11.01 38.27
N VAL A 50 -29.75 12.09 38.02
CA VAL A 50 -30.27 12.46 36.71
C VAL A 50 -29.75 13.84 36.33
N SER A 51 -29.26 14.00 35.11
CA SER A 51 -28.79 15.30 34.63
C SER A 51 -29.94 16.30 34.52
N PRO A 52 -29.69 17.61 34.60
CA PRO A 52 -30.71 18.61 34.34
C PRO A 52 -31.38 18.45 32.95
N ALA A 53 -32.55 19.06 32.81
CA ALA A 53 -33.21 19.21 31.51
C ALA A 53 -32.31 19.99 30.53
N PRO A 54 -32.43 19.75 29.20
CA PRO A 54 -33.42 18.89 28.54
C PRO A 54 -33.01 17.40 28.45
N ARG A 55 -31.75 17.05 28.73
CA ARG A 55 -31.22 15.70 28.42
C ARG A 55 -31.65 14.60 29.39
N ARG A 56 -31.89 14.93 30.66
CA ARG A 56 -32.30 13.99 31.73
C ARG A 56 -31.58 12.63 31.72
N LEU A 57 -30.26 12.63 31.48
CA LEU A 57 -29.45 11.42 31.44
C LEU A 57 -29.27 10.85 32.86
N ARG A 58 -29.53 9.56 33.01
CA ARG A 58 -29.27 8.78 34.24
C ARG A 58 -27.78 8.45 34.35
N TYR A 59 -27.21 8.57 35.55
CA TYR A 59 -25.80 8.24 35.83
C TYR A 59 -25.56 8.00 37.31
N PHE A 60 -24.36 7.52 37.65
CA PHE A 60 -23.92 7.34 39.02
C PHE A 60 -22.82 8.34 39.40
N ALA A 61 -22.90 8.87 40.61
CA ALA A 61 -21.95 9.84 41.15
C ALA A 61 -21.24 9.30 42.39
N HIS A 62 -19.92 9.47 42.46
CA HIS A 62 -19.15 9.14 43.65
C HIS A 62 -19.62 9.97 44.85
N ASP A 63 -19.64 9.32 46.02
CA ASP A 63 -19.96 9.99 47.29
C ASP A 63 -18.85 10.91 47.76
N ALA A 64 -17.61 10.44 47.65
CA ALA A 64 -16.43 11.24 47.97
C ALA A 64 -16.07 12.16 46.79
N LEU A 65 -15.92 13.44 47.08
CA LEU A 65 -15.29 14.40 46.17
C LEU A 65 -13.80 14.05 46.03
N GLY A 66 -13.26 14.16 44.81
CA GLY A 66 -11.82 13.99 44.58
C GLY A 66 -11.32 12.55 44.42
N SER A 67 -12.18 11.59 44.07
CA SER A 67 -11.70 10.23 43.76
C SER A 67 -10.72 10.26 42.58
N GLU A 68 -9.53 9.64 42.72
CA GLU A 68 -8.60 9.32 41.61
C GLU A 68 -9.14 8.20 40.70
N CYS A 69 -10.45 7.92 40.78
CA CYS A 69 -11.12 6.95 39.94
C CYS A 69 -11.01 7.36 38.47
N PRO A 70 -10.62 6.44 37.57
CA PRO A 70 -10.55 6.73 36.13
C PRO A 70 -11.92 7.03 35.50
N LEU A 71 -13.03 6.69 36.17
CA LEU A 71 -14.38 7.04 35.76
C LEU A 71 -14.83 8.38 36.33
N SER A 72 -13.98 9.09 37.09
CA SER A 72 -14.26 10.44 37.59
C SER A 72 -13.98 11.50 36.51
N GLY A 73 -14.63 12.66 36.59
CA GLY A 73 -14.35 13.79 35.69
C GLY A 73 -14.87 13.67 34.25
N GLU A 74 -15.56 12.59 33.88
CA GLU A 74 -16.07 12.41 32.51
C GLU A 74 -17.10 13.48 32.08
N SER A 75 -16.88 14.06 30.90
CA SER A 75 -17.77 15.09 30.32
C SER A 75 -19.15 14.54 29.96
N LEU A 76 -20.14 15.41 29.77
CA LEU A 76 -21.46 14.98 29.31
C LEU A 76 -21.44 14.47 27.85
N ALA A 77 -20.58 15.05 27.01
CA ALA A 77 -20.43 14.63 25.62
C ALA A 77 -19.90 13.19 25.52
N HIS A 78 -18.91 12.84 26.35
CA HIS A 78 -18.33 11.50 26.38
C HIS A 78 -19.40 10.47 26.79
N ARG A 79 -20.14 10.75 27.87
CA ARG A 79 -21.24 9.88 28.31
C ARG A 79 -22.32 9.67 27.25
N LEU A 80 -22.72 10.73 26.55
CA LEU A 80 -23.71 10.60 25.47
C LEU A 80 -23.18 9.74 24.33
N LEU A 81 -21.90 9.85 23.97
CA LEU A 81 -21.31 9.01 22.94
C LEU A 81 -21.32 7.52 23.36
N LYS A 82 -21.01 7.20 24.63
CA LYS A 82 -21.13 5.83 25.15
C LYS A 82 -22.55 5.29 25.05
N VAL A 83 -23.56 6.11 25.39
CA VAL A 83 -24.98 5.75 25.29
C VAL A 83 -25.36 5.44 23.83
N GLU A 84 -24.98 6.30 22.89
CA GLU A 84 -25.26 6.10 21.46
C GLU A 84 -24.59 4.83 20.93
N LEU A 85 -23.36 4.54 21.37
CA LEU A 85 -22.65 3.31 21.02
C LEU A 85 -23.35 2.07 21.62
N ALA A 86 -23.72 2.09 22.90
CA ALA A 86 -24.41 0.99 23.55
C ALA A 86 -25.76 0.68 22.88
N ASN A 87 -26.53 1.71 22.53
CA ASN A 87 -27.78 1.55 21.80
C ASN A 87 -27.55 0.97 20.39
N ALA A 88 -26.58 1.52 19.64
CA ALA A 88 -26.23 1.01 18.32
C ALA A 88 -25.81 -0.47 18.33
N ILE A 89 -25.08 -0.91 19.36
CA ILE A 89 -24.68 -2.32 19.53
C ILE A 89 -25.92 -3.19 19.79
N ARG A 90 -26.83 -2.75 20.66
CA ARG A 90 -28.09 -3.48 20.98
C ARG A 90 -29.01 -3.56 19.77
N ASP A 91 -29.15 -2.47 19.01
CA ASP A 91 -29.93 -2.43 17.76
C ASP A 91 -29.39 -3.42 16.72
N ALA A 92 -28.08 -3.68 16.74
CA ALA A 92 -27.43 -4.69 15.91
C ALA A 92 -27.60 -6.13 16.44
N GLY A 93 -28.32 -6.34 17.54
CA GLY A 93 -28.60 -7.65 18.15
C GLY A 93 -27.47 -8.19 19.02
N TRP A 94 -26.50 -7.36 19.41
CA TRP A 94 -25.38 -7.74 20.27
C TRP A 94 -25.60 -7.32 21.72
N GLU A 95 -24.95 -8.01 22.66
CA GLU A 95 -24.94 -7.58 24.05
C GLU A 95 -23.99 -6.39 24.22
N ALA A 96 -24.47 -5.30 24.84
CA ALA A 96 -23.66 -4.12 25.14
C ALA A 96 -23.52 -3.92 26.66
N ARG A 97 -22.28 -3.91 27.16
CA ARG A 97 -21.95 -3.59 28.55
C ARG A 97 -21.06 -2.35 28.62
N LEU A 98 -21.37 -1.44 29.54
CA LEU A 98 -20.62 -0.19 29.74
C LEU A 98 -19.47 -0.37 30.73
N GLU A 99 -18.36 0.33 30.47
CA GLU A 99 -17.24 0.52 31.40
C GLU A 99 -16.63 -0.79 31.92
N VAL A 100 -16.53 -1.79 31.04
CA VAL A 100 -16.10 -3.15 31.38
C VAL A 100 -14.58 -3.20 31.56
N ALA A 101 -14.13 -3.60 32.75
CA ALA A 101 -12.72 -3.90 33.01
C ALA A 101 -12.32 -5.28 32.48
N GLY A 102 -11.09 -5.37 32.00
CA GLY A 102 -10.40 -6.62 31.70
C GLY A 102 -8.98 -6.60 32.27
N ASP A 103 -8.13 -7.53 31.82
CA ASP A 103 -6.75 -7.62 32.29
C ASP A 103 -5.89 -6.48 31.72
N GLY A 104 -5.67 -5.44 32.53
CA GLY A 104 -4.87 -4.27 32.14
C GLY A 104 -5.55 -3.32 31.15
N TRP A 105 -6.84 -3.51 30.83
CA TRP A 105 -7.62 -2.63 29.96
C TRP A 105 -9.02 -2.40 30.51
N ARG A 106 -9.71 -1.39 29.97
CA ARG A 106 -11.11 -1.13 30.23
C ARG A 106 -11.76 -0.59 28.96
N ALA A 107 -12.87 -1.19 28.57
CA ALA A 107 -13.67 -0.75 27.44
C ALA A 107 -14.74 0.25 27.88
N ASP A 108 -14.90 1.34 27.17
CA ASP A 108 -16.02 2.25 27.39
C ASP A 108 -17.36 1.57 27.10
N VAL A 109 -17.45 0.84 25.99
CA VAL A 109 -18.55 -0.08 25.69
C VAL A 109 -18.00 -1.38 25.11
N LEU A 110 -18.34 -2.52 25.71
CA LEU A 110 -17.98 -3.84 25.20
C LEU A 110 -19.19 -4.47 24.53
N ALA A 111 -19.07 -4.73 23.23
CA ALA A 111 -20.00 -5.53 22.45
C ALA A 111 -19.61 -7.01 22.55
N THR A 112 -20.57 -7.88 22.84
CA THR A 112 -20.39 -9.34 22.84
C THR A 112 -21.43 -9.99 21.94
N ASP A 113 -20.97 -10.84 21.02
CA ASP A 113 -21.82 -11.65 20.18
C ASP A 113 -22.49 -12.73 21.04
N PRO A 114 -23.82 -12.78 21.13
CA PRO A 114 -24.52 -13.75 21.98
C PRO A 114 -24.36 -15.20 21.51
N THR A 115 -23.92 -15.42 20.26
CA THR A 115 -23.80 -16.75 19.66
C THR A 115 -22.35 -17.25 19.64
N THR A 116 -21.40 -16.37 19.32
CA THR A 116 -19.98 -16.74 19.15
C THR A 116 -19.09 -16.33 20.32
N SER A 117 -19.62 -15.55 21.28
CA SER A 117 -18.85 -14.92 22.36
C SER A 117 -17.71 -14.01 21.86
N ARG A 118 -17.72 -13.61 20.58
CA ARG A 118 -16.76 -12.66 20.01
C ARG A 118 -16.96 -11.29 20.65
N ARG A 119 -15.86 -10.62 20.99
CA ARG A 119 -15.87 -9.34 21.72
C ARG A 119 -15.27 -8.21 20.90
N ALA A 120 -15.91 -7.04 20.94
CA ALA A 120 -15.41 -5.81 20.35
C ALA A 120 -15.61 -4.62 21.31
N ALA A 121 -14.53 -3.95 21.66
CA ALA A 121 -14.53 -2.71 22.42
C ALA A 121 -14.80 -1.51 21.52
N TRP A 122 -15.62 -0.59 22.01
CA TRP A 122 -15.91 0.70 21.40
C TRP A 122 -15.47 1.79 22.37
N GLU A 123 -14.43 2.53 22.00
CA GLU A 123 -13.75 3.51 22.86
C GLU A 123 -14.18 4.93 22.47
N ALA A 124 -14.70 5.71 23.41
CA ALA A 124 -15.19 7.06 23.17
C ALA A 124 -14.10 8.10 23.53
N GLN A 125 -13.18 8.36 22.60
CA GLN A 125 -12.01 9.18 22.88
C GLN A 125 -12.23 10.66 22.54
N LEU A 126 -12.70 11.44 23.51
CA LEU A 126 -12.94 12.89 23.35
C LEU A 126 -11.88 13.78 24.01
N SER A 127 -11.04 13.26 24.89
CA SER A 127 -9.90 13.99 25.45
C SER A 127 -8.65 13.86 24.55
N PRO A 128 -7.69 14.79 24.64
CA PRO A 128 -6.39 14.63 24.00
C PRO A 128 -5.75 13.29 24.38
N GLN A 129 -5.17 12.62 23.38
CA GLN A 129 -4.42 11.37 23.49
C GLN A 129 -3.40 11.37 22.34
N THR A 130 -2.26 10.72 22.53
CA THR A 130 -1.25 10.57 21.47
C THR A 130 -1.53 9.36 20.58
N ALA A 131 -0.90 9.31 19.41
CA ALA A 131 -0.98 8.15 18.53
C ALA A 131 -0.41 6.89 19.19
N ASP A 132 0.71 7.03 19.93
CA ASP A 132 1.40 5.93 20.62
C ASP A 132 0.55 5.38 21.77
N GLU A 133 -0.04 6.23 22.61
CA GLU A 133 -0.96 5.82 23.66
C GLU A 133 -2.18 5.07 23.10
N THR A 134 -2.67 5.50 21.93
CA THR A 134 -3.81 4.85 21.26
C THR A 134 -3.40 3.48 20.71
N ALA A 135 -2.22 3.37 20.12
CA ALA A 135 -1.67 2.12 19.63
C ALA A 135 -1.42 1.12 20.79
N GLU A 136 -0.84 1.57 21.90
CA GLU A 136 -0.60 0.74 23.08
C GLU A 136 -1.90 0.20 23.68
N ARG A 137 -2.90 1.06 23.89
CA ARG A 137 -4.22 0.64 24.40
C ARG A 137 -4.92 -0.33 23.44
N THR A 138 -4.80 -0.10 22.14
CA THR A 138 -5.33 -1.00 21.10
C THR A 138 -4.69 -2.37 21.18
N GLU A 139 -3.37 -2.42 21.35
CA GLU A 139 -2.61 -3.65 21.44
C GLU A 139 -2.94 -4.43 22.73
N ASN A 140 -3.17 -3.76 23.86
CA ASN A 140 -3.61 -4.41 25.11
C ASN A 140 -4.97 -5.11 24.95
N LEU A 141 -5.95 -4.45 24.31
CA LEU A 141 -7.24 -5.06 23.95
C LEU A 141 -7.05 -6.25 23.01
N ARG A 142 -6.23 -6.09 21.97
CA ARG A 142 -5.95 -7.13 20.98
C ARG A 142 -5.33 -8.38 21.61
N ARG A 143 -4.37 -8.23 22.53
CA ARG A 143 -3.77 -9.35 23.28
C ARG A 143 -4.79 -10.12 24.11
N SER A 144 -5.84 -9.43 24.56
CA SER A 144 -6.97 -10.05 25.28
C SER A 144 -8.02 -10.67 24.36
N GLY A 145 -7.79 -10.72 23.05
CA GLY A 145 -8.73 -11.23 22.06
C GLY A 145 -9.95 -10.33 21.85
N VAL A 146 -9.83 -9.04 22.16
CA VAL A 146 -10.90 -8.04 22.00
C VAL A 146 -10.54 -7.13 20.83
N GLY A 147 -11.37 -7.13 19.77
CA GLY A 147 -11.25 -6.13 18.69
C GLY A 147 -11.60 -4.74 19.22
N VAL A 148 -11.11 -3.67 18.60
CA VAL A 148 -11.39 -2.29 19.05
C VAL A 148 -11.80 -1.39 17.91
N CYS A 149 -12.74 -0.47 18.19
CA CYS A 149 -13.02 0.70 17.37
C CYS A 149 -12.98 1.96 18.23
N TRP A 150 -12.08 2.89 17.90
CA TRP A 150 -12.01 4.19 18.55
C TRP A 150 -12.94 5.19 17.86
N VAL A 151 -13.67 5.98 18.64
CA VAL A 151 -14.66 6.93 18.14
C VAL A 151 -14.41 8.30 18.75
N THR A 152 -14.33 9.32 17.91
CA THR A 152 -14.14 10.70 18.35
C THR A 152 -14.97 11.68 17.51
N ASP A 153 -15.36 12.82 18.08
CA ASP A 153 -15.98 13.91 17.32
C ASP A 153 -14.95 14.94 16.81
N LYS A 154 -13.67 14.78 17.19
CA LYS A 154 -12.59 15.72 16.90
C LYS A 154 -11.76 15.29 15.70
N ARG A 155 -11.06 16.25 15.09
CA ARG A 155 -9.92 15.96 14.22
C ARG A 155 -8.71 15.67 15.10
N ALA A 156 -8.64 14.46 15.63
CA ALA A 156 -7.57 14.08 16.54
C ALA A 156 -6.32 13.57 15.79
N PRO A 157 -5.10 13.86 16.28
CA PRO A 157 -3.86 13.46 15.60
C PRO A 157 -3.62 11.95 15.59
N TRP A 158 -4.28 11.19 16.48
CA TRP A 158 -4.21 9.73 16.52
C TRP A 158 -5.18 9.05 15.53
N LEU A 159 -6.04 9.80 14.84
CA LEU A 159 -6.97 9.21 13.87
C LEU A 159 -6.20 8.45 12.78
N GLY A 160 -6.53 7.17 12.63
CA GLY A 160 -5.88 6.26 11.71
C GLY A 160 -4.58 5.61 12.21
N SER A 161 -4.07 5.94 13.41
CA SER A 161 -2.99 5.16 14.05
C SER A 161 -3.49 3.82 14.61
N ALA A 162 -4.81 3.70 14.81
CA ALA A 162 -5.52 2.50 15.20
C ALA A 162 -6.90 2.46 14.49
N PRO A 163 -7.60 1.31 14.48
CA PRO A 163 -8.96 1.21 13.95
C PRO A 163 -9.90 2.24 14.56
N SER A 164 -10.21 3.29 13.82
CA SER A 164 -10.86 4.48 14.35
C SER A 164 -11.80 5.14 13.36
N VAL A 165 -12.80 5.84 13.88
CA VAL A 165 -13.72 6.65 13.11
C VAL A 165 -13.93 8.03 13.74
N ARG A 166 -14.16 9.02 12.89
CA ARG A 166 -14.63 10.33 13.32
C ARG A 166 -16.12 10.43 13.10
N VAL A 167 -16.84 10.88 14.12
CA VAL A 167 -18.27 11.17 14.03
C VAL A 167 -18.53 12.67 13.97
N ALA A 168 -19.67 13.04 13.39
CA ALA A 168 -20.20 14.39 13.45
C ALA A 168 -21.71 14.31 13.66
N ARG A 169 -22.30 15.38 14.22
CA ARG A 169 -23.75 15.47 14.35
C ARG A 169 -24.35 15.79 12.98
N GLY A 170 -25.15 14.88 12.45
CA GLY A 170 -26.05 15.15 11.32
C GLY A 170 -27.43 15.60 11.80
N ASP A 171 -28.37 15.74 10.87
CA ASP A 171 -29.71 16.29 11.15
C ASP A 171 -30.48 15.50 12.22
N ALA A 172 -30.42 14.17 12.16
CA ALA A 172 -31.17 13.29 13.07
C ALA A 172 -30.28 12.47 14.04
N ALA A 173 -29.07 12.11 13.63
CA ALA A 173 -28.22 11.17 14.35
C ALA A 173 -26.72 11.51 14.20
N LEU A 174 -25.88 10.86 15.01
CA LEU A 174 -24.45 10.86 14.76
C LEU A 174 -24.14 10.11 13.47
N GLN A 175 -23.25 10.68 12.66
CA GLN A 175 -22.79 10.11 11.40
C GLN A 175 -21.28 9.89 11.45
N VAL A 176 -20.84 8.74 10.94
CA VAL A 176 -19.43 8.46 10.68
C VAL A 176 -19.03 9.21 9.41
N VAL A 177 -18.09 10.14 9.57
CA VAL A 177 -17.65 11.07 8.52
C VAL A 177 -16.19 10.85 8.10
N HIS A 178 -15.39 10.12 8.89
CA HIS A 178 -14.05 9.64 8.50
C HIS A 178 -13.75 8.30 9.17
N GLY A 179 -12.73 7.61 8.65
CA GLY A 179 -12.22 6.35 9.17
C GLY A 179 -12.77 5.13 8.43
N HIS A 180 -13.90 5.25 7.73
CA HIS A 180 -14.34 4.27 6.75
C HIS A 180 -13.82 4.62 5.36
N ALA A 181 -13.51 3.60 4.56
CA ALA A 181 -12.87 3.78 3.25
C ALA A 181 -13.47 2.87 2.18
N ARG A 182 -13.49 3.39 0.95
CA ARG A 182 -13.83 2.69 -0.28
C ARG A 182 -12.62 2.71 -1.21
N LEU A 183 -12.36 1.56 -1.85
CA LEU A 183 -11.40 1.45 -2.93
C LEU A 183 -12.11 1.52 -4.28
N THR A 184 -11.60 2.33 -5.19
CA THR A 184 -11.93 2.29 -6.61
C THR A 184 -10.69 1.95 -7.43
N ALA A 185 -10.90 1.27 -8.55
CA ALA A 185 -9.86 0.86 -9.48
C ALA A 185 -10.32 1.13 -10.91
N GLY A 186 -9.37 1.49 -11.78
CA GLY A 186 -9.59 1.72 -13.20
C GLY A 186 -8.56 1.00 -14.04
N TRP A 187 -8.99 0.14 -14.96
CA TRP A 187 -8.10 -0.61 -15.84
C TRP A 187 -8.05 0.04 -17.22
N CYS A 188 -6.85 0.29 -17.75
CA CYS A 188 -6.69 0.83 -19.10
C CYS A 188 -7.26 -0.12 -20.16
N GLN A 189 -8.16 0.37 -20.98
CA GLN A 189 -8.71 -0.37 -22.12
C GLN A 189 -7.82 -0.21 -23.36
N PRO A 190 -7.84 -1.15 -24.33
CA PRO A 190 -8.68 -2.37 -24.39
C PRO A 190 -8.01 -3.65 -23.85
N ARG A 191 -6.80 -3.57 -23.29
CA ARG A 191 -5.99 -4.76 -22.95
C ARG A 191 -5.30 -4.70 -21.59
N HIS A 192 -5.76 -3.84 -20.69
CA HIS A 192 -5.09 -3.56 -19.43
C HIS A 192 -3.64 -3.14 -19.69
N ARG A 193 -3.47 -2.16 -20.60
CA ARG A 193 -2.16 -1.61 -20.96
C ARG A 193 -2.10 -0.12 -20.71
N CYS A 194 -1.09 0.31 -19.95
CA CYS A 194 -0.85 1.71 -19.67
C CYS A 194 0.04 2.32 -20.75
N GLU A 195 -0.42 3.41 -21.35
CA GLU A 195 0.37 4.30 -22.22
C GLU A 195 1.14 5.35 -21.38
N GLY A 196 0.74 5.55 -20.13
CA GLY A 196 1.29 6.54 -19.21
C GLY A 196 2.65 6.16 -18.63
N ALA A 197 3.59 7.12 -18.76
CA ALA A 197 4.98 7.16 -18.31
C ALA A 197 5.99 6.36 -19.14
N ILE A 198 6.52 6.96 -20.22
CA ILE A 198 7.86 6.69 -20.80
C ILE A 198 8.19 5.21 -21.11
N LEU A 199 7.21 4.40 -21.50
CA LEU A 199 7.38 2.95 -21.60
C LEU A 199 6.88 2.39 -22.93
N SER A 200 7.73 2.56 -23.94
CA SER A 200 7.63 1.94 -25.27
C SER A 200 6.39 2.35 -26.08
N GLU A 201 6.50 2.31 -27.41
CA GLU A 201 5.39 2.60 -28.34
C GLU A 201 4.19 1.64 -28.18
N ARG A 202 4.30 0.57 -27.37
CA ARG A 202 3.28 -0.49 -27.21
C ARG A 202 2.66 -0.59 -25.82
N GLY A 203 3.04 0.29 -24.89
CA GLY A 203 2.55 0.32 -23.51
C GLY A 203 2.96 -0.89 -22.66
N GLY A 204 2.96 -0.71 -21.34
CA GLY A 204 3.21 -1.77 -20.34
C GLY A 204 1.92 -2.36 -19.77
N PRO A 205 1.99 -3.43 -18.96
CA PRO A 205 0.83 -3.93 -18.21
C PRO A 205 0.31 -2.84 -17.25
N CYS A 206 -1.01 -2.78 -17.09
CA CYS A 206 -1.70 -1.85 -16.20
C CYS A 206 -1.69 -2.35 -14.75
N ASP A 207 -1.53 -1.43 -13.81
CA ASP A 207 -1.56 -1.63 -12.36
C ASP A 207 -2.95 -1.40 -11.75
N GLY A 208 -3.96 -1.14 -12.59
CA GLY A 208 -5.37 -0.98 -12.21
C GLY A 208 -5.72 0.33 -11.51
N HIS A 209 -4.83 1.33 -11.51
CA HIS A 209 -5.06 2.72 -11.07
C HIS A 209 -5.96 2.84 -9.83
N ARG A 210 -5.38 2.47 -8.68
CA ARG A 210 -6.09 2.42 -7.41
C ARG A 210 -6.35 3.82 -6.83
N LYS A 211 -7.50 4.02 -6.20
CA LYS A 211 -7.81 5.21 -5.40
C LYS A 211 -8.63 4.84 -4.17
N TRP A 212 -8.06 5.07 -2.99
CA TRP A 212 -8.80 5.05 -1.73
C TRP A 212 -9.52 6.38 -1.51
N SER A 213 -10.72 6.33 -0.94
CA SER A 213 -11.52 7.52 -0.65
C SER A 213 -12.45 7.29 0.54
N THR A 214 -12.80 8.37 1.24
CA THR A 214 -13.89 8.35 2.23
C THR A 214 -15.22 8.40 1.47
N PRO A 215 -16.09 7.39 1.60
CA PRO A 215 -17.41 7.43 0.97
C PRO A 215 -18.37 8.31 1.78
N ASP A 216 -19.60 8.46 1.31
CA ASP A 216 -20.61 9.30 1.98
C ASP A 216 -20.81 8.93 3.45
N PRO A 217 -21.18 9.91 4.31
CA PRO A 217 -21.42 9.64 5.72
C PRO A 217 -22.54 8.63 5.94
N VAL A 218 -22.35 7.74 6.90
CA VAL A 218 -23.35 6.75 7.35
C VAL A 218 -23.71 7.01 8.80
N THR A 219 -24.92 6.63 9.23
CA THR A 219 -25.27 6.75 10.66
C THR A 219 -24.36 5.88 11.52
N LEU A 220 -24.08 6.32 12.74
CA LEU A 220 -23.26 5.55 13.69
C LEU A 220 -23.86 4.16 13.94
N SER A 221 -25.18 4.08 14.09
CA SER A 221 -25.90 2.80 14.26
C SER A 221 -25.69 1.85 13.06
N ALA A 222 -25.82 2.33 11.82
CA ALA A 222 -25.56 1.51 10.64
C ALA A 222 -24.10 1.06 10.56
N PHE A 223 -23.15 1.95 10.86
CA PHE A 223 -21.73 1.60 10.88
C PHE A 223 -21.40 0.53 11.92
N VAL A 224 -21.90 0.67 13.15
CA VAL A 224 -21.77 -0.33 14.21
C VAL A 224 -22.32 -1.67 13.74
N GLY A 225 -23.52 -1.68 13.17
CA GLY A 225 -24.11 -2.88 12.58
C GLY A 225 -23.23 -3.53 11.50
N PHE A 226 -22.62 -2.74 10.61
CA PHE A 226 -21.71 -3.26 9.58
C PHE A 226 -20.44 -3.86 10.17
N VAL A 227 -19.86 -3.24 11.22
CA VAL A 227 -18.69 -3.76 11.91
C VAL A 227 -19.01 -5.08 12.62
N LEU A 228 -20.09 -5.10 13.40
CA LEU A 228 -20.48 -6.26 14.19
C LEU A 228 -20.93 -7.44 13.31
N THR A 229 -21.54 -7.19 12.15
CA THR A 229 -21.88 -8.25 11.18
C THR A 229 -20.70 -8.65 10.26
N GLY A 230 -19.54 -8.00 10.39
CA GLY A 230 -18.36 -8.31 9.57
C GLY A 230 -18.44 -7.81 8.12
N ARG A 231 -19.46 -7.01 7.78
CA ARG A 231 -19.58 -6.34 6.47
C ARG A 231 -18.51 -5.28 6.27
N VAL A 232 -17.98 -4.74 7.37
CA VAL A 232 -16.86 -3.80 7.41
C VAL A 232 -15.87 -4.29 8.45
N ARG A 233 -14.58 -4.29 8.12
CA ARG A 233 -13.49 -4.77 8.98
C ARG A 233 -12.34 -3.77 9.01
N PRO A 234 -11.54 -3.74 10.10
CA PRO A 234 -10.35 -2.92 10.10
C PRO A 234 -9.33 -3.49 9.11
N HIS A 235 -8.68 -2.63 8.34
CA HIS A 235 -7.67 -2.97 7.37
C HIS A 235 -6.56 -1.93 7.40
N HIS A 236 -5.32 -2.38 7.31
CA HIS A 236 -4.16 -1.52 7.24
C HIS A 236 -3.78 -1.31 5.78
N VAL A 237 -3.80 -0.07 5.32
CA VAL A 237 -3.55 0.29 3.92
C VAL A 237 -2.11 0.76 3.75
N GLU A 238 -1.41 0.19 2.77
CA GLU A 238 -0.05 0.56 2.36
C GLU A 238 -0.10 1.70 1.33
N VAL A 239 -0.52 2.90 1.74
CA VAL A 239 -0.41 4.12 0.90
C VAL A 239 0.24 5.26 1.69
N GLU A 240 0.90 6.15 0.95
CA GLU A 240 1.26 7.50 1.42
C GLU A 240 0.08 8.09 2.21
N PRO A 241 0.30 8.65 3.41
CA PRO A 241 -0.77 9.18 4.23
C PRO A 241 -1.59 10.19 3.43
N TRP A 242 -2.82 9.84 3.07
CA TRP A 242 -3.76 10.85 2.59
C TRP A 242 -4.04 11.73 3.80
N GLU A 243 -3.96 13.06 3.65
CA GLU A 243 -4.11 14.05 4.73
C GLU A 243 -5.42 13.93 5.57
N GLN A 244 -6.30 12.99 5.23
CA GLN A 244 -7.59 12.78 5.85
C GLN A 244 -7.89 11.32 6.27
N ILE A 245 -7.05 10.34 5.88
CA ILE A 245 -7.24 8.91 6.17
C ILE A 245 -5.87 8.32 6.55
N GLY A 246 -5.66 8.00 7.82
CA GLY A 246 -4.45 7.29 8.27
C GLY A 246 -4.45 5.81 7.82
N PRO A 247 -3.37 5.06 8.11
CA PRO A 247 -3.16 3.73 7.57
C PRO A 247 -4.23 2.71 8.01
N TRP A 248 -4.80 2.86 9.21
CA TRP A 248 -5.94 2.04 9.63
C TRP A 248 -7.27 2.61 9.12
N VAL A 249 -7.97 1.79 8.33
CA VAL A 249 -9.31 2.11 7.80
C VAL A 249 -10.31 1.01 8.09
N TRP A 250 -11.58 1.37 8.15
CA TRP A 250 -12.70 0.44 8.16
C TRP A 250 -13.23 0.26 6.73
N THR A 251 -13.11 -0.93 6.16
CA THR A 251 -13.52 -1.17 4.77
C THR A 251 -14.21 -2.52 4.57
N ALA A 252 -14.94 -2.65 3.47
CA ALA A 252 -15.61 -3.90 3.12
C ALA A 252 -14.59 -4.96 2.67
N PRO A 253 -14.80 -6.25 3.00
CA PRO A 253 -13.90 -7.33 2.56
C PRO A 253 -13.64 -7.35 1.05
N ALA A 254 -14.62 -7.00 0.22
CA ALA A 254 -14.46 -6.91 -1.24
C ALA A 254 -13.38 -5.90 -1.66
N TYR A 255 -13.23 -4.78 -0.95
CA TYR A 255 -12.18 -3.80 -1.24
C TYR A 255 -10.80 -4.26 -0.79
N VAL A 256 -10.71 -5.12 0.23
CA VAL A 256 -9.43 -5.74 0.61
C VAL A 256 -8.96 -6.70 -0.48
N HIS A 257 -9.84 -7.56 -1.00
CA HIS A 257 -9.50 -8.46 -2.11
C HIS A 257 -9.09 -7.67 -3.36
N LEU A 258 -9.84 -6.61 -3.70
CA LEU A 258 -9.47 -5.73 -4.81
C LEU A 258 -8.09 -5.05 -4.58
N SER A 259 -7.77 -4.68 -3.34
CA SER A 259 -6.44 -4.12 -3.02
C SER A 259 -5.31 -5.13 -3.24
N GLU A 260 -5.55 -6.40 -2.89
CA GLU A 260 -4.61 -7.50 -3.13
C GLU A 260 -4.40 -7.74 -4.64
N GLU A 261 -5.47 -7.74 -5.43
CA GLU A 261 -5.41 -7.83 -6.90
C GLU A 261 -4.59 -6.69 -7.53
N LEU A 262 -4.76 -5.46 -7.03
CA LEU A 262 -4.03 -4.29 -7.53
C LEU A 262 -2.54 -4.33 -7.13
N THR A 263 -2.22 -4.79 -5.92
CA THR A 263 -0.83 -5.00 -5.50
C THR A 263 -0.14 -6.06 -6.35
N GLU A 264 -0.84 -7.13 -6.73
CA GLU A 264 -0.32 -8.13 -7.67
C GLU A 264 -0.05 -7.53 -9.06
N ALA A 265 -1.00 -6.73 -9.59
CA ALA A 265 -0.85 -6.08 -10.88
C ALA A 265 0.31 -5.08 -10.91
N GLU A 266 0.52 -4.31 -9.83
CA GLU A 266 1.67 -3.44 -9.66
C GLU A 266 2.99 -4.22 -9.66
N ARG A 267 3.07 -5.34 -8.93
CA ARG A 267 4.25 -6.20 -8.94
C ARG A 267 4.58 -6.71 -10.34
N GLN A 268 3.57 -7.15 -11.08
CA GLN A 268 3.74 -7.62 -12.47
C GLN A 268 4.24 -6.51 -13.39
N ARG A 269 3.76 -5.28 -13.22
CA ARG A 269 4.28 -4.11 -13.94
C ARG A 269 5.74 -3.87 -13.59
N ASP A 270 6.10 -3.84 -12.32
CA ASP A 270 7.46 -3.55 -11.89
C ASP A 270 8.47 -4.62 -12.35
N GLU A 271 8.07 -5.89 -12.34
CA GLU A 271 8.86 -6.98 -12.96
C GLU A 271 9.04 -6.79 -14.46
N TRP A 272 7.96 -6.40 -15.16
CA TRP A 272 8.02 -6.11 -16.58
C TRP A 272 8.97 -4.95 -16.87
N LEU A 273 8.95 -3.88 -16.06
CA LEU A 273 9.85 -2.73 -16.18
C LEU A 273 11.32 -3.12 -16.04
N ARG A 274 11.65 -3.85 -14.97
CA ARG A 274 13.01 -4.36 -14.75
C ARG A 274 13.51 -5.16 -15.95
N ARG A 275 12.68 -6.05 -16.49
CA ARG A 275 13.03 -6.83 -17.69
C ARG A 275 13.22 -5.95 -18.93
N GLN A 276 12.44 -4.90 -19.11
CA GLN A 276 12.65 -3.97 -20.24
C GLN A 276 13.96 -3.20 -20.10
N ASP A 277 14.31 -2.74 -18.90
CA ASP A 277 15.56 -2.03 -18.64
C ASP A 277 16.77 -2.93 -18.83
N GLU A 278 16.71 -4.19 -18.38
CA GLU A 278 17.73 -5.21 -18.66
C GLU A 278 17.93 -5.43 -20.16
N LEU A 279 16.84 -5.61 -20.92
CA LEU A 279 16.90 -5.78 -22.38
C LEU A 279 17.50 -4.56 -23.09
N ARG A 280 17.18 -3.34 -22.62
CA ARG A 280 17.76 -2.10 -23.14
C ARG A 280 19.25 -2.01 -22.84
N ALA A 281 19.66 -2.26 -21.60
CA ALA A 281 21.05 -2.25 -21.18
C ALA A 281 21.89 -3.28 -21.96
N ASP A 282 21.36 -4.50 -22.13
CA ASP A 282 21.96 -5.55 -22.96
C ASP A 282 22.13 -5.11 -24.41
N HIS A 283 21.10 -4.49 -24.98
CA HIS A 283 21.15 -3.99 -26.36
C HIS A 283 22.21 -2.90 -26.53
N GLU A 284 22.24 -1.91 -25.63
CA GLU A 284 23.25 -0.86 -25.62
C GLU A 284 24.67 -1.41 -25.42
N GLN A 285 24.85 -2.42 -24.57
CA GLN A 285 26.13 -3.08 -24.39
C GLN A 285 26.57 -3.79 -25.67
N ARG A 286 25.66 -4.48 -26.36
CA ARG A 286 25.94 -5.13 -27.66
C ARG A 286 26.33 -4.11 -28.73
N ILE A 287 25.68 -2.95 -28.77
CA ILE A 287 26.04 -1.84 -29.68
C ILE A 287 27.44 -1.34 -29.33
N ARG A 288 27.71 -0.99 -28.07
CA ARG A 288 29.04 -0.53 -27.62
C ARG A 288 30.13 -1.53 -27.96
N ALA A 289 29.89 -2.82 -27.73
CA ALA A 289 30.83 -3.87 -28.07
C ALA A 289 31.06 -3.99 -29.59
N LEU A 290 30.01 -3.85 -30.42
CA LEU A 290 30.15 -3.82 -31.88
C LEU A 290 30.99 -2.63 -32.34
N LEU A 291 30.69 -1.43 -31.84
CA LEU A 291 31.42 -0.19 -32.18
C LEU A 291 32.90 -0.31 -31.80
N LYS A 292 33.18 -0.81 -30.59
CA LYS A 292 34.55 -1.06 -30.13
C LYS A 292 35.28 -2.05 -31.04
N ARG A 293 34.66 -3.18 -31.41
CA ARG A 293 35.28 -4.15 -32.34
C ARG A 293 35.57 -3.55 -33.72
N GLN A 294 34.66 -2.73 -34.25
CA GLN A 294 34.85 -2.04 -35.52
C GLN A 294 36.03 -1.07 -35.45
N GLU A 295 36.17 -0.35 -34.33
CA GLU A 295 37.28 0.58 -34.09
C GLU A 295 38.62 -0.15 -33.93
N ASP A 296 38.67 -1.18 -33.07
CA ASP A 296 39.88 -1.93 -32.77
C ASP A 296 40.46 -2.65 -34.03
N LEU A 297 39.62 -2.92 -35.04
CA LEU A 297 40.03 -3.53 -36.31
C LEU A 297 40.51 -2.55 -37.38
N ARG A 298 40.37 -1.23 -37.18
CA ARG A 298 40.74 -0.25 -38.21
C ARG A 298 42.20 -0.41 -38.65
N ARG A 299 43.11 -0.43 -37.68
CA ARG A 299 44.56 -0.55 -37.94
C ARG A 299 44.93 -1.92 -38.54
N PRO A 300 44.54 -3.07 -37.96
CA PRO A 300 44.78 -4.38 -38.56
C PRO A 300 44.31 -4.48 -40.02
N VAL A 301 43.13 -3.94 -40.34
CA VAL A 301 42.57 -3.97 -41.70
C VAL A 301 43.41 -3.14 -42.68
N MET A 302 43.83 -1.93 -42.29
CA MET A 302 44.70 -1.10 -43.13
C MET A 302 46.05 -1.78 -43.39
N GLU A 303 46.67 -2.36 -42.35
CA GLU A 303 47.94 -3.07 -42.46
C GLU A 303 47.83 -4.31 -43.35
N TRP A 304 46.74 -5.08 -43.21
CA TRP A 304 46.47 -6.25 -44.04
C TRP A 304 46.21 -5.88 -45.50
N MET A 305 45.40 -4.85 -45.76
CA MET A 305 45.11 -4.38 -47.12
C MET A 305 46.37 -3.87 -47.84
N LEU A 306 47.26 -3.19 -47.11
CA LEU A 306 48.55 -2.76 -47.66
C LEU A 306 49.44 -3.96 -47.98
N ARG A 307 49.53 -4.93 -47.06
CA ARG A 307 50.42 -6.10 -47.18
C ARG A 307 49.95 -7.09 -48.24
N GLU A 308 48.70 -7.54 -48.16
CA GLU A 308 48.18 -8.64 -48.98
C GLU A 308 47.60 -8.18 -50.31
N ARG A 309 47.11 -6.93 -50.38
CA ARG A 309 46.46 -6.38 -51.58
C ARG A 309 47.23 -5.22 -52.20
N GLY A 310 48.32 -4.75 -51.59
CA GLY A 310 49.09 -3.60 -52.08
C GLY A 310 48.29 -2.29 -52.09
N LYS A 311 47.20 -2.20 -51.32
CA LYS A 311 46.25 -1.08 -51.37
C LYS A 311 46.31 -0.27 -50.10
N GLN A 312 46.59 1.03 -50.24
CA GLN A 312 46.38 1.99 -49.17
C GLN A 312 44.90 2.38 -49.14
N VAL A 313 44.21 2.03 -48.05
CA VAL A 313 42.75 2.15 -47.92
C VAL A 313 42.36 3.20 -46.90
N VAL A 314 41.12 3.69 -47.02
CA VAL A 314 40.48 4.56 -46.02
C VAL A 314 39.27 3.82 -45.45
N ILE A 315 39.23 3.67 -44.13
CA ILE A 315 38.06 3.10 -43.44
C ILE A 315 37.15 4.25 -43.06
N ALA A 316 35.88 4.15 -43.47
CA ALA A 316 34.90 5.19 -43.23
C ALA A 316 34.83 5.57 -41.74
N ASP A 317 34.61 6.85 -41.47
CA ASP A 317 34.30 7.31 -40.12
C ASP A 317 32.78 7.50 -40.02
N GLY A 318 32.19 6.97 -38.95
CA GLY A 318 30.75 7.07 -38.71
C GLY A 318 29.81 6.32 -39.67
N GLU A 319 30.24 5.91 -40.87
CA GLU A 319 29.35 5.25 -41.85
C GLU A 319 29.00 3.82 -41.44
N ARG A 320 27.80 3.63 -40.88
CA ARG A 320 27.23 2.33 -40.50
C ARG A 320 25.81 2.24 -41.01
N ALA A 321 25.66 1.76 -42.24
CA ALA A 321 24.38 1.75 -42.94
C ALA A 321 23.81 0.32 -43.09
N PRO A 322 22.48 0.15 -43.15
CA PRO A 322 21.87 -1.16 -43.42
C PRO A 322 22.39 -1.84 -44.69
N ARG A 323 22.74 -1.07 -45.73
CA ARG A 323 23.35 -1.57 -46.97
C ARG A 323 24.69 -2.31 -46.78
N TRP A 324 25.34 -2.11 -45.63
CA TRP A 324 26.57 -2.78 -45.22
C TRP A 324 26.36 -3.70 -44.01
N ALA A 325 25.11 -4.11 -43.75
CA ALA A 325 24.73 -4.86 -42.54
C ALA A 325 25.22 -4.19 -41.25
N MET A 326 25.23 -2.85 -41.20
CA MET A 326 25.78 -2.04 -40.10
C MET A 326 27.30 -2.21 -39.86
N GLY A 327 28.02 -2.85 -40.77
CA GLY A 327 29.48 -2.83 -40.83
C GLY A 327 30.04 -1.51 -41.35
N VAL A 328 31.35 -1.31 -41.19
CA VAL A 328 32.05 -0.10 -41.63
C VAL A 328 32.73 -0.35 -42.99
N PRO A 329 32.38 0.40 -44.05
CA PRO A 329 32.98 0.18 -45.37
C PRO A 329 34.45 0.62 -45.43
N VAL A 330 35.22 -0.09 -46.25
CA VAL A 330 36.64 0.13 -46.54
C VAL A 330 36.79 0.57 -47.99
N TYR A 331 37.38 1.74 -48.21
CA TYR A 331 37.49 2.40 -49.51
C TYR A 331 38.91 2.33 -50.07
N PHE A 332 39.01 2.11 -51.38
CA PHE A 332 40.21 2.38 -52.18
C PHE A 332 39.82 3.34 -53.29
N GLY A 333 40.27 4.59 -53.20
CA GLY A 333 39.70 5.67 -54.01
C GLY A 333 38.21 5.87 -53.70
N GLN A 334 37.37 5.84 -54.74
CA GLN A 334 35.89 5.94 -54.60
C GLN A 334 35.18 4.58 -54.47
N GLN A 335 35.93 3.47 -54.56
CA GLN A 335 35.35 2.13 -54.57
C GLN A 335 35.39 1.49 -53.18
N VAL A 336 34.26 0.92 -52.74
CA VAL A 336 34.22 0.05 -51.56
C VAL A 336 34.82 -1.31 -51.94
N ILE A 337 35.82 -1.75 -51.19
CA ILE A 337 36.51 -3.03 -51.42
C ILE A 337 36.45 -3.98 -50.21
N GLY A 338 35.90 -3.52 -49.08
CA GLY A 338 35.72 -4.36 -47.90
C GLY A 338 34.72 -3.77 -46.90
N VAL A 339 34.35 -4.59 -45.91
CA VAL A 339 33.46 -4.18 -44.80
C VAL A 339 33.98 -4.76 -43.50
N VAL A 340 34.12 -3.93 -42.47
CA VAL A 340 34.58 -4.32 -41.13
C VAL A 340 33.40 -4.67 -40.24
N CYS A 341 33.42 -5.87 -39.66
CA CYS A 341 32.47 -6.39 -38.68
C CYS A 341 31.00 -6.07 -39.00
N PRO A 342 30.45 -6.59 -40.12
CA PRO A 342 29.02 -6.52 -40.36
C PRO A 342 28.25 -7.34 -39.30
N VAL A 343 27.05 -6.89 -38.96
CA VAL A 343 26.15 -7.61 -38.05
C VAL A 343 25.65 -8.86 -38.76
N ALA A 344 26.10 -10.03 -38.29
CA ALA A 344 25.82 -11.33 -38.91
C ALA A 344 24.33 -11.55 -39.25
N SER A 345 23.40 -11.19 -38.36
CA SER A 345 21.96 -11.37 -38.60
C SER A 345 21.39 -10.52 -39.73
N ARG A 346 22.14 -9.55 -40.25
CA ARG A 346 21.76 -8.70 -41.40
C ARG A 346 22.53 -9.02 -42.67
N VAL A 347 23.46 -9.98 -42.62
CA VAL A 347 24.35 -10.29 -43.75
C VAL A 347 23.58 -10.86 -44.93
N ASP A 348 22.59 -11.73 -44.71
CA ASP A 348 21.83 -12.37 -45.79
C ASP A 348 21.10 -11.35 -46.67
N GLU A 349 20.51 -10.33 -46.04
CA GLU A 349 19.78 -9.23 -46.70
C GLU A 349 20.66 -8.47 -47.72
N VAL A 350 21.97 -8.42 -47.48
CA VAL A 350 22.94 -7.69 -48.31
C VAL A 350 24.01 -8.58 -48.92
N ALA A 351 23.85 -9.91 -48.85
CA ALA A 351 24.89 -10.87 -49.23
C ALA A 351 25.32 -10.71 -50.69
N GLY A 352 24.39 -10.33 -51.59
CA GLY A 352 24.72 -10.05 -52.99
C GLY A 352 25.67 -8.88 -53.18
N ARG A 353 25.62 -7.88 -52.30
CA ARG A 353 26.52 -6.72 -52.31
C ARG A 353 27.87 -7.06 -51.66
N LEU A 354 27.87 -7.88 -50.62
CA LEU A 354 29.08 -8.30 -49.92
C LEU A 354 29.90 -9.35 -50.68
N ALA A 355 29.31 -10.08 -51.63
CA ALA A 355 29.95 -11.20 -52.33
C ALA A 355 31.27 -10.84 -53.04
N ASN A 356 31.45 -9.57 -53.45
CA ASN A 356 32.65 -9.10 -54.15
C ASN A 356 33.57 -8.26 -53.24
N LEU A 357 33.33 -8.26 -51.93
CA LEU A 357 34.06 -7.46 -50.95
C LEU A 357 34.77 -8.39 -49.96
N VAL A 358 35.89 -7.92 -49.40
CA VAL A 358 36.53 -8.59 -48.27
C VAL A 358 35.79 -8.24 -46.99
N VAL A 359 35.24 -9.22 -46.30
CA VAL A 359 34.59 -9.03 -45.01
C VAL A 359 35.60 -9.29 -43.90
N PHE A 360 35.82 -8.31 -43.03
CA PHE A 360 36.75 -8.45 -41.90
C PHE A 360 35.99 -8.79 -40.62
N ALA A 361 36.45 -9.82 -39.90
CA ALA A 361 35.91 -10.26 -38.62
C ALA A 361 37.00 -10.23 -37.54
N ALA A 362 36.61 -9.95 -36.30
CA ALA A 362 37.54 -9.85 -35.16
C ALA A 362 37.90 -11.21 -34.55
N SER A 363 37.19 -12.29 -34.93
CA SER A 363 37.40 -13.63 -34.39
C SER A 363 36.84 -14.72 -35.31
N ASN A 364 37.31 -15.95 -35.13
CA ASN A 364 36.76 -17.12 -35.83
C ASN A 364 35.27 -17.32 -35.53
N ALA A 365 34.84 -17.10 -34.28
CA ALA A 365 33.43 -17.19 -33.91
C ALA A 365 32.54 -16.13 -34.62
N GLU A 366 33.07 -14.95 -34.90
CA GLU A 366 32.37 -13.94 -35.70
C GLU A 366 32.34 -14.31 -37.19
N ARG A 367 33.46 -14.81 -37.73
CA ARG A 367 33.52 -15.37 -39.09
C ARG A 367 32.45 -16.45 -39.29
N ASP A 368 32.39 -17.41 -38.39
CA ASP A 368 31.47 -18.54 -38.50
C ASP A 368 30.00 -18.09 -38.43
N ARG A 369 29.68 -17.07 -37.61
CA ARG A 369 28.35 -16.45 -37.58
C ARG A 369 28.01 -15.75 -38.90
N ILE A 370 28.94 -15.00 -39.48
CA ILE A 370 28.76 -14.30 -40.75
C ILE A 370 28.56 -15.29 -41.90
N VAL A 371 29.43 -16.32 -41.97
CA VAL A 371 29.36 -17.36 -43.01
C VAL A 371 28.07 -18.17 -42.88
N LYS A 372 27.66 -18.54 -41.65
CA LYS A 372 26.41 -19.27 -41.42
C LYS A 372 25.17 -18.43 -41.75
N ALA A 373 25.26 -17.11 -41.70
CA ALA A 373 24.12 -16.24 -41.94
C ALA A 373 23.67 -16.21 -43.41
N THR A 374 24.49 -16.65 -44.37
CA THR A 374 24.11 -16.67 -45.78
C THR A 374 24.58 -17.93 -46.50
N ARG A 375 23.87 -18.32 -47.56
CA ARG A 375 24.28 -19.43 -48.43
C ARG A 375 25.31 -19.03 -49.48
N ARG A 376 25.60 -17.73 -49.62
CA ARG A 376 26.60 -17.22 -50.56
C ARG A 376 28.00 -17.37 -49.98
N GLY A 377 28.97 -17.74 -50.82
CA GLY A 377 30.37 -17.70 -50.44
C GLY A 377 30.82 -16.25 -50.24
N LEU A 378 31.24 -15.90 -49.02
CA LEU A 378 31.83 -14.61 -48.69
C LEU A 378 33.32 -14.80 -48.40
N GLU A 379 34.16 -13.90 -48.89
CA GLU A 379 35.57 -13.83 -48.48
C GLU A 379 35.64 -13.18 -47.09
N VAL A 380 35.79 -14.00 -46.04
CA VAL A 380 35.87 -13.50 -44.66
C VAL A 380 37.27 -13.69 -44.09
N VAL A 381 37.94 -12.57 -43.78
CA VAL A 381 39.28 -12.52 -43.19
C VAL A 381 39.17 -12.24 -41.70
N VAL A 382 39.82 -13.07 -40.89
CA VAL A 382 39.87 -12.90 -39.43
C VAL A 382 41.15 -12.17 -39.05
N LEU A 383 41.02 -11.04 -38.37
CA LEU A 383 42.14 -10.26 -37.86
C LEU A 383 41.99 -10.10 -36.35
N ALA A 384 43.09 -10.19 -35.62
CA ALA A 384 43.07 -9.89 -34.19
C ALA A 384 43.12 -8.37 -33.98
N PRO A 385 42.29 -7.80 -33.09
CA PRO A 385 42.43 -6.41 -32.70
C PRO A 385 43.81 -6.19 -32.08
N THR A 386 44.49 -5.12 -32.47
CA THR A 386 45.79 -4.75 -31.88
C THR A 386 45.57 -4.31 -30.44
N THR A 387 46.15 -5.04 -29.47
CA THR A 387 46.31 -4.54 -28.09
C THR A 387 47.11 -3.23 -28.16
N PRO A 388 46.68 -2.14 -27.50
CA PRO A 388 47.53 -0.97 -27.40
C PRO A 388 48.87 -1.40 -26.76
N PRO A 389 50.01 -0.87 -27.22
CA PRO A 389 51.28 -1.13 -26.54
C PRO A 389 51.15 -0.67 -25.07
N PRO A 390 51.74 -1.40 -24.11
CA PRO A 390 51.78 -0.93 -22.72
C PRO A 390 52.43 0.46 -22.69
N ASP A 391 51.84 1.35 -21.90
CA ASP A 391 52.24 2.75 -21.80
C ASP A 391 53.68 2.83 -21.30
N LEU A 392 54.63 3.12 -22.19
CA LEU A 392 56.03 3.37 -21.85
C LEU A 392 56.15 4.80 -21.27
N ARG A 393 55.53 5.01 -20.11
CA ARG A 393 55.78 6.16 -19.24
C ARG A 393 55.78 5.70 -17.79
N GLN A 394 56.84 4.99 -17.43
CA GLN A 394 57.41 4.97 -16.08
C GLN A 394 58.81 4.35 -16.17
N SER A 395 59.78 5.21 -16.51
CA SER A 395 61.20 5.03 -16.24
C SER A 395 61.72 6.31 -15.60
#